data_AF-A0A291GKV2-F1
#
_entry.id   AF-A0A291GKV2-F1
#
_cell.length_a   1.000
_cell.length_b   1.000
_cell.length_c   1.000
_cell.angle_alpha   90.00
_cell.angle_beta   90.00
_cell.angle_gamma   90.00
#
_symmetry.space_group_name_H-M   'P 1'
#
loop_
_entity.id
_entity.type
_entity.pdbx_description
1 polymer ?
#
loop_
_entity_poly.entity_id
_entity_poly.type
_entity_poly.pdbx_seq_one_letter_code
_entity_poly.pdbx_strand_id
1 'polypeptide(L)' 'MDPEIDPDEAAGEAVCWIDQLCPECGAMPEGAGAQDPSVPCWRCGTVRAQAAGDGPVGSGDA' A
#
# COMPACT_ATOMS: atom_id res chain seq x y z
N MET A 1 21.64 34.40 5.84
CA MET A 1 20.49 34.17 6.73
C MET A 1 19.71 33.04 6.09
N ASP A 2 20.10 31.82 6.43
CA ASP A 2 19.39 30.61 6.01
C ASP A 2 18.25 30.43 7.04
N PRO A 3 16.97 30.32 6.63
CA PRO A 3 15.90 30.10 7.58
C PRO A 3 16.14 28.76 8.27
N GLU A 4 16.16 28.78 9.60
CA GLU A 4 16.24 27.59 10.43
C GLU A 4 15.04 26.70 10.08
N ILE A 5 15.26 25.67 9.26
CA ILE A 5 14.24 24.68 8.91
C ILE A 5 13.86 23.99 10.23
N ASP A 6 12.65 24.28 10.72
CA ASP A 6 12.10 23.63 11.90
C ASP A 6 11.93 22.13 11.57
N PRO A 7 12.67 21.21 12.22
CA PRO A 7 12.65 19.80 11.85
C PRO A 7 11.29 19.14 12.07
N ASP A 8 10.40 19.77 12.86
CA ASP A 8 9.03 19.34 13.07
C ASP A 8 8.05 19.85 11.98
N GLU A 9 8.40 20.89 11.21
CA GLU A 9 7.62 21.33 10.03
C GLU A 9 8.07 20.67 8.70
N ALA A 10 9.19 19.92 8.71
CA ALA A 10 9.79 19.35 7.51
C ALA A 10 9.38 17.90 7.20
N ALA A 11 8.42 17.32 7.93
CA ALA A 11 7.82 16.04 7.58
C ALA A 11 6.46 16.31 6.92
N GLY A 12 6.38 16.10 5.60
CA GLY A 12 5.19 16.35 4.80
C GLY A 12 3.91 15.79 5.43
N GLU A 13 2.82 16.54 5.28
CA GLU A 13 1.51 16.25 5.85
C GLU A 13 1.08 14.78 5.66
N ALA A 14 0.45 14.21 6.69
CA ALA A 14 -0.11 12.88 6.63
C ALA A 14 -1.27 12.85 5.62
N VAL A 15 -0.98 12.31 4.44
CA VAL A 15 -1.95 12.23 3.36
C VAL A 15 -2.80 10.97 3.44
N CYS A 16 -4.13 11.13 3.42
CA CYS A 16 -5.09 10.03 3.54
C CYS A 16 -5.11 9.06 2.33
N TRP A 17 -4.34 9.35 1.27
CA TRP A 17 -4.18 8.46 0.12
C TRP A 17 -3.06 7.44 0.31
N ILE A 18 -2.18 7.59 1.31
CA ILE A 18 -1.08 6.64 1.55
C ILE A 18 -1.62 5.26 1.91
N ASP A 19 -2.69 5.20 2.71
CA ASP A 19 -3.36 3.96 3.12
C ASP A 19 -4.08 3.25 1.96
N GLN A 20 -4.25 3.93 0.83
CA GLN A 20 -4.87 3.35 -0.37
C GLN A 20 -3.83 2.61 -1.24
N LEU A 21 -2.54 2.89 -1.08
CA LEU A 21 -1.47 2.22 -1.81
C LEU A 21 -1.38 0.73 -1.48
N CYS A 22 -0.79 -0.05 -2.39
CA CYS A 22 -0.46 -1.44 -2.11
C CYS A 22 0.52 -1.52 -0.94
N PRO A 23 0.21 -2.26 0.15
CA PRO A 23 1.09 -2.33 1.32
C PRO A 23 2.44 -3.01 1.00
N GLU A 24 2.48 -3.87 -0.01
CA GLU A 24 3.68 -4.63 -0.37
C GLU A 24 4.65 -3.84 -1.26
N CYS A 25 4.12 -3.02 -2.18
CA CYS A 25 4.95 -2.38 -3.23
C CYS A 25 4.68 -0.89 -3.47
N GLY A 26 3.75 -0.28 -2.71
CA GLY A 26 3.40 1.13 -2.81
C GLY A 26 2.68 1.53 -4.12
N ALA A 27 2.23 0.57 -4.94
CA ALA A 27 1.54 0.88 -6.17
C ALA A 27 0.19 1.55 -5.90
N MET A 28 -0.07 2.66 -6.61
CA MET A 28 -1.36 3.30 -6.63
C MET A 28 -2.36 2.39 -7.36
N PRO A 29 -3.53 2.10 -6.78
CA PRO A 29 -4.57 1.38 -7.48
C PRO A 29 -5.08 2.16 -8.70
N GLU A 30 -5.21 1.51 -9.85
CA GLU A 30 -5.66 2.14 -11.10
C GLU A 30 -6.85 1.39 -11.71
N GLY A 31 -7.80 2.11 -12.31
CA GLY A 31 -8.91 1.54 -13.08
C GLY A 31 -10.11 1.03 -12.26
N ALA A 32 -11.04 0.38 -12.95
CA ALA A 32 -12.21 -0.23 -12.32
C ALA A 32 -11.79 -1.49 -11.54
N GLY A 33 -12.11 -1.55 -10.25
CA GLY A 33 -11.67 -2.63 -9.34
C GLY A 33 -10.41 -2.29 -8.55
N ALA A 34 -9.84 -1.10 -8.71
CA ALA A 34 -8.70 -0.61 -7.92
C ALA A 34 -8.93 -0.66 -6.39
N GLN A 35 -10.17 -0.43 -5.95
CA GLN A 35 -10.58 -0.49 -4.56
C GLN A 35 -11.18 -1.86 -4.17
N ASP A 36 -11.21 -2.81 -5.11
CA ASP A 36 -11.68 -4.16 -4.85
C ASP A 36 -10.51 -5.00 -4.29
N PRO A 37 -10.58 -5.43 -3.03
CA PRO A 37 -9.52 -6.20 -2.38
C PRO A 37 -9.31 -7.59 -3.02
N SER A 38 -10.27 -8.09 -3.78
CA SER A 38 -10.15 -9.36 -4.52
C SER A 38 -9.35 -9.21 -5.82
N VAL A 39 -9.16 -7.98 -6.31
CA VAL A 39 -8.35 -7.72 -7.51
C VAL A 39 -6.86 -7.74 -7.14
N PRO A 40 -6.02 -8.57 -7.81
CA PRO A 40 -4.59 -8.57 -7.58
C PRO A 40 -3.95 -7.22 -7.89
N CYS A 41 -2.94 -6.83 -7.11
CA CYS A 41 -2.16 -5.64 -7.42
C CYS A 41 -1.57 -5.74 -8.83
N TRP A 42 -1.83 -4.75 -9.68
CA TRP A 42 -1.35 -4.74 -11.06
C TRP A 42 0.18 -4.78 -11.17
N ARG A 43 0.90 -4.31 -10.14
CA ARG A 43 2.36 -4.22 -10.13
C ARG A 43 3.03 -5.48 -9.58
N CYS A 44 2.61 -5.97 -8.41
CA CYS A 44 3.27 -7.09 -7.73
C CYS A 44 2.44 -8.38 -7.68
N GLY A 45 1.18 -8.36 -8.10
CA GLY A 45 0.28 -9.51 -8.09
C GLY A 45 -0.32 -9.86 -6.74
N THR A 46 0.03 -9.17 -5.64
CA THR A 46 -0.52 -9.46 -4.31
C THR A 46 -2.03 -9.20 -4.27
N VAL A 47 -2.80 -10.19 -3.83
CA VAL A 47 -4.22 -10.03 -3.49
C VAL A 47 -4.32 -9.57 -2.05
N ARG A 48 -4.99 -8.44 -1.80
CA ARG A 48 -5.26 -7.98 -0.43
C ARG A 48 -6.44 -8.79 0.10
N ALA A 49 -6.20 -10.04 0.50
CA ALA A 49 -7.27 -10.90 1.00
C ALA A 49 -8.06 -10.16 2.10
N GLN A 50 -9.35 -9.92 1.86
CA GLN A 50 -10.28 -9.69 2.96
C GLN A 50 -10.09 -10.89 3.88
N ALA A 51 -9.93 -10.66 5.18
CA ALA A 51 -9.90 -11.71 6.19
C ALA A 51 -11.25 -12.44 6.25
N ALA A 52 -11.63 -13.15 5.18
CA ALA A 52 -12.59 -14.23 5.19
C ALA A 52 -11.72 -15.46 5.45
N GLY A 53 -11.70 -15.88 6.71
CA GLY A 53 -10.78 -16.89 7.21
C GLY A 53 -10.69 -18.14 6.34
N ASP A 54 -9.46 -18.57 6.04
CA ASP A 54 -8.95 -19.89 6.38
C ASP A 54 -7.44 -19.98 6.00
N GLY A 55 -6.58 -20.27 7.00
CA GLY A 55 -5.31 -21.02 6.87
C GLY A 55 -4.10 -20.42 6.10
N PRO A 56 -2.86 -20.56 6.62
CA PRO A 56 -1.65 -20.25 5.87
C PRO A 56 -1.33 -21.40 4.90
N VAL A 57 -1.23 -21.12 3.59
CA VAL A 57 -0.54 -22.03 2.66
C VAL A 57 0.78 -21.38 2.27
N GLY A 58 1.86 -21.99 2.77
CA GLY A 58 3.21 -21.48 2.66
C GLY A 58 3.75 -21.46 1.24
N SER A 59 4.58 -20.46 0.97
CA SER A 59 5.48 -20.39 -0.16
C SER A 59 6.47 -21.56 -0.08
N GLY A 60 6.39 -22.49 -1.03
CA GLY A 60 7.41 -23.51 -1.25
C GLY A 60 8.23 -23.16 -2.49
N ASP A 61 9.45 -22.66 -2.28
CA ASP A 61 10.53 -22.59 -3.26
C ASP A 61 11.03 -24.01 -3.60
N ALA A 62 11.30 -24.25 -4.89
CA ALA A 62 12.14 -25.36 -5.38
C ALA A 62 12.91 -24.91 -6.63
#